data_AF-A0A3S2V380-F1
#
_entry.id   AF-A0A3S2V380-F1
#
_cell.length_a   1.000
_cell.length_b   1.000
_cell.length_c   1.000
_cell.angle_alpha   90.00
_cell.angle_beta   90.00
_cell.angle_gamma   90.00
#
_symmetry.space_group_name_H-M   'P 1'
#
loop_
_entity.id
_entity.type
_entity.pdbx_description
1 polymer ?
#
loop_
_entity_poly.entity_id
_entity_poly.type
_entity_poly.pdbx_seq_one_letter_code
_entity_poly.pdbx_strand_id
1 'polypeptide(L)'
;MRAVVLALALILVAGPPPATARTADEVAAVRAAVARYADYDVARREGWRPFGGDEPLMGRHYHHPDGPDYVHGDPLNLTRPSNLMYADVGGRKVLTGVAFVVRLGRGEPLPSGFTGRADRWHVHDMERAFAAATETRPLLRGVGEWWMDRNFRDRGDSRGRLAMVHVWTLPNPDGAFALHNRTLPYLRLGLPGETARGASLAAARGVALATPGGCARATEGQFWVAQVPRRSQRRILNACGQAADYVRARMGQGPAALNRAGETAWAAFARHRDGILTPAEKRRIAAMAEHDGMMHDH
;
A
#
# COMPACT_ATOMS: atom_id res chain seq x y z
N MET A 1 -7.00 -8.35 -54.28
CA MET A 1 -7.45 -7.83 -52.97
C MET A 1 -7.53 -8.99 -52.00
N ARG A 2 -6.61 -9.08 -51.02
CA ARG A 2 -6.63 -10.12 -49.97
C ARG A 2 -7.06 -9.46 -48.66
N ALA A 3 -8.19 -9.90 -48.09
CA ALA A 3 -8.69 -9.43 -46.81
C ALA A 3 -7.88 -10.09 -45.69
N VAL A 4 -7.28 -9.28 -44.82
CA VAL A 4 -6.64 -9.73 -43.58
C VAL A 4 -7.68 -9.68 -42.47
N VAL A 5 -8.08 -10.85 -41.97
CA VAL A 5 -8.93 -10.97 -40.78
C VAL A 5 -8.02 -10.90 -39.55
N LEU A 6 -8.05 -9.79 -38.82
CA LEU A 6 -7.40 -9.66 -37.51
C LEU A 6 -8.26 -10.38 -36.46
N ALA A 7 -7.77 -11.50 -35.94
CA ALA A 7 -8.35 -12.15 -34.77
C ALA A 7 -7.90 -11.37 -33.51
N LEU A 8 -8.84 -10.70 -32.83
CA LEU A 8 -8.61 -10.18 -31.49
C LEU A 8 -8.55 -11.37 -30.51
N ALA A 9 -7.37 -11.64 -29.97
CA ALA A 9 -7.22 -12.52 -28.82
C ALA A 9 -7.73 -11.80 -27.56
N LEU A 10 -8.80 -12.33 -26.96
CA LEU A 10 -9.30 -11.89 -25.67
C LEU A 10 -8.31 -12.36 -24.60
N ILE A 11 -7.52 -11.45 -24.03
CA ILE A 11 -6.69 -11.76 -22.86
C ILE A 11 -7.61 -11.80 -21.64
N LEU A 12 -8.03 -12.99 -21.22
CA LEU A 12 -8.63 -13.22 -19.92
C LEU A 12 -7.56 -12.97 -18.86
N VAL A 13 -7.70 -11.87 -18.10
CA VAL A 13 -6.90 -11.64 -16.89
C VAL A 13 -7.38 -12.65 -15.85
N ALA A 14 -6.69 -13.79 -15.75
CA ALA A 14 -6.94 -14.77 -14.73
C ALA A 14 -6.60 -14.17 -13.35
N GLY A 15 -7.56 -14.22 -12.43
CA GLY A 15 -7.31 -13.85 -11.03
C GLY A 15 -6.23 -14.73 -10.39
N PRO A 16 -5.67 -14.32 -9.25
CA PRO A 16 -4.68 -15.13 -8.54
C PRO A 16 -5.25 -16.53 -8.22
N PRO A 17 -4.43 -17.58 -8.26
CA PRO A 17 -4.87 -18.94 -7.97
C PRO A 17 -5.47 -19.00 -6.55
N PRO A 18 -6.51 -19.83 -6.33
CA PRO A 18 -7.10 -19.98 -5.01
C PRO A 18 -6.07 -20.51 -4.00
N ALA A 19 -6.19 -20.06 -2.76
CA ALA A 19 -5.39 -20.53 -1.65
C ALA A 19 -5.60 -22.04 -1.42
N THR A 20 -4.56 -22.77 -1.03
CA THR A 20 -4.72 -24.17 -0.61
C THR A 20 -5.47 -24.23 0.73
N ALA A 21 -6.05 -25.39 1.08
CA ALA A 21 -6.72 -25.56 2.39
C ALA A 21 -5.80 -25.16 3.55
N ARG A 22 -4.54 -25.58 3.50
CA ARG A 22 -3.52 -25.22 4.49
C ARG A 22 -3.24 -23.71 4.54
N THR A 23 -3.18 -23.04 3.39
CA THR A 23 -3.03 -21.57 3.35
C THR A 23 -4.24 -20.86 3.98
N ALA A 24 -5.45 -21.37 3.75
CA ALA A 24 -6.66 -20.82 4.36
C ALA A 24 -6.66 -20.96 5.89
N ASP A 25 -6.18 -22.10 6.40
CA ASP A 25 -6.00 -22.35 7.83
C ASP A 25 -4.95 -21.41 8.45
N GLU A 26 -3.83 -21.16 7.75
CA GLU A 26 -2.81 -20.19 8.18
C GLU A 26 -3.37 -18.77 8.26
N VAL A 27 -4.15 -18.33 7.26
CA VAL A 27 -4.84 -17.03 7.30
C VAL A 27 -5.84 -16.96 8.45
N ALA A 28 -6.58 -18.04 8.70
CA ALA A 28 -7.51 -18.11 9.84
C ALA A 28 -6.77 -18.03 11.18
N ALA A 29 -5.61 -18.69 11.32
CA ALA A 29 -4.77 -18.62 12.50
C ALA A 29 -4.24 -17.20 12.75
N VAL A 30 -3.76 -16.51 11.71
CA VAL A 30 -3.35 -15.09 11.82
C VAL A 30 -4.52 -14.23 12.31
N ARG A 31 -5.71 -14.37 11.70
CA ARG A 31 -6.91 -13.61 12.08
C ARG A 31 -7.33 -13.88 13.53
N ALA A 32 -7.26 -15.13 13.97
CA ALA A 32 -7.57 -15.50 15.35
C ALA A 32 -6.58 -14.88 16.34
N ALA A 33 -5.28 -14.92 16.04
CA ALA A 33 -4.24 -14.36 16.91
C ALA A 33 -4.38 -12.85 17.13
N VAL A 34 -4.91 -12.12 16.14
CA VAL A 34 -5.02 -10.66 16.17
C VAL A 34 -6.45 -10.18 16.46
N ALA A 35 -7.41 -11.10 16.67
CA ALA A 35 -8.82 -10.77 16.86
C ALA A 35 -9.06 -9.80 18.02
N ARG A 36 -8.29 -9.92 19.11
CA ARG A 36 -8.35 -9.01 20.27
C ARG A 36 -8.00 -7.56 19.94
N TYR A 37 -7.19 -7.34 18.89
CA TYR A 37 -6.82 -6.02 18.41
C TYR A 37 -7.87 -5.39 17.49
N ALA A 38 -9.00 -6.07 17.24
CA ALA A 38 -10.17 -5.40 16.66
C ALA A 38 -10.64 -4.24 17.54
N ASP A 39 -10.43 -4.33 18.86
CA ASP A 39 -10.45 -3.18 19.76
C ASP A 39 -9.11 -2.44 19.68
N TYR A 40 -9.14 -1.25 19.07
CA TYR A 40 -7.96 -0.39 18.94
C TYR A 40 -7.37 0.02 20.29
N ASP A 41 -8.19 0.16 21.35
CA ASP A 41 -7.68 0.53 22.66
C ASP A 41 -6.85 -0.59 23.30
N VAL A 42 -7.10 -1.86 22.97
CA VAL A 42 -6.22 -2.97 23.36
C VAL A 42 -4.84 -2.78 22.75
N ALA A 43 -4.77 -2.56 21.43
CA ALA A 43 -3.49 -2.37 20.74
C ALA A 43 -2.72 -1.16 21.31
N ARG A 44 -3.42 -0.04 21.55
CA ARG A 44 -2.80 1.16 22.14
C ARG A 44 -2.28 0.91 23.55
N ARG A 45 -3.05 0.26 24.43
CA ARG A 45 -2.61 -0.06 25.80
C ARG A 45 -1.42 -1.00 25.81
N GLU A 46 -1.35 -1.89 24.84
CA GLU A 46 -0.25 -2.84 24.66
C GLU A 46 0.93 -2.25 23.88
N GLY A 47 0.99 -0.93 23.69
CA GLY A 47 2.21 -0.28 23.20
C GLY A 47 2.40 -0.31 21.69
N TRP A 48 1.39 -0.70 20.90
CA TRP A 48 1.42 -0.54 19.44
C TRP A 48 1.41 0.96 19.07
N ARG A 49 2.36 1.37 18.23
CA ARG A 49 2.59 2.78 17.87
C ARG A 49 2.49 2.99 16.37
N PRO A 50 1.80 4.05 15.90
CA PRO A 50 1.71 4.33 14.48
C PRO A 50 3.10 4.63 13.90
N PHE A 51 3.34 4.17 12.68
CA PHE A 51 4.48 4.59 11.87
C PHE A 51 4.06 4.75 10.41
N GLY A 52 4.70 5.69 9.72
CA GLY A 52 4.33 6.03 8.35
C GLY A 52 2.99 6.77 8.22
N GLY A 53 2.58 6.99 6.96
CA GLY A 53 1.33 7.64 6.59
C GLY A 53 0.12 6.71 6.71
N ASP A 54 -1.08 7.27 6.53
CA ASP A 54 -2.28 6.45 6.31
C ASP A 54 -2.44 6.20 4.82
N GLU A 55 -2.22 4.97 4.37
CA GLU A 55 -2.27 4.64 2.97
C GLU A 55 -3.71 4.46 2.46
N PRO A 56 -4.07 5.06 1.32
CA PRO A 56 -5.44 5.06 0.80
C PRO A 56 -6.10 3.66 0.67
N LEU A 57 -5.32 2.62 0.43
CA LEU A 57 -5.80 1.25 0.18
C LEU A 57 -5.29 0.23 1.20
N MET A 58 -4.61 0.65 2.27
CA MET A 58 -4.08 -0.27 3.28
C MET A 58 -4.45 0.14 4.70
N GLY A 59 -4.48 1.44 4.97
CA GLY A 59 -4.55 1.99 6.32
C GLY A 59 -3.19 2.49 6.79
N ARG A 60 -3.11 2.84 8.06
CA ARG A 60 -1.88 3.20 8.76
C ARG A 60 -1.31 1.96 9.45
N HIS A 61 0.00 1.80 9.34
CA HIS A 61 0.72 0.74 10.02
C HIS A 61 1.08 1.12 11.46
N TYR A 62 1.11 0.12 12.33
CA TYR A 62 1.47 0.23 13.73
C TYR A 62 2.49 -0.85 14.06
N HIS A 63 3.59 -0.48 14.70
CA HIS A 63 4.65 -1.38 15.12
C HIS A 63 4.65 -1.53 16.65
N HIS A 64 5.21 -2.63 17.14
CA HIS A 64 5.45 -2.86 18.56
C HIS A 64 6.96 -2.89 18.83
N PRO A 65 7.49 -2.23 19.87
CA PRO A 65 8.93 -2.25 20.18
C PRO A 65 9.50 -3.65 20.41
N ASP A 66 8.73 -4.53 21.07
CA ASP A 66 9.06 -5.95 21.27
C ASP A 66 8.47 -6.87 20.17
N GLY A 67 8.16 -6.28 19.01
CA GLY A 67 7.71 -7.00 17.82
C GLY A 67 8.81 -7.92 17.27
N PRO A 68 8.44 -8.93 16.46
CA PRO A 68 9.42 -9.81 15.84
C PRO A 68 10.28 -9.07 14.80
N ASP A 69 11.58 -9.36 14.81
CA ASP A 69 12.54 -8.90 13.80
C ASP A 69 12.95 -10.07 12.89
N TYR A 70 12.06 -10.46 11.98
CA TYR A 70 12.34 -11.57 11.07
C TYR A 70 13.44 -11.20 10.07
N VAL A 71 14.34 -12.14 9.82
CA VAL A 71 15.34 -12.06 8.75
C VAL A 71 15.18 -13.24 7.78
N HIS A 72 15.84 -13.16 6.63
CA HIS A 72 15.80 -14.23 5.64
C HIS A 72 16.20 -15.59 6.25
N GLY A 73 15.34 -16.60 6.06
CA GLY A 73 15.51 -17.94 6.62
C GLY A 73 14.74 -18.21 7.91
N ASP A 74 14.26 -17.17 8.60
CA ASP A 74 13.47 -17.35 9.82
C ASP A 74 12.08 -17.93 9.50
N PRO A 75 11.57 -18.86 10.33
CA PRO A 75 10.18 -19.26 10.26
C PRO A 75 9.28 -18.13 10.77
N LEU A 76 8.23 -17.80 10.01
CA LEU A 76 7.23 -16.83 10.46
C LEU A 76 6.37 -17.41 11.59
N ASN A 77 6.33 -16.73 12.73
CA ASN A 77 5.36 -17.03 13.76
C ASN A 77 4.04 -16.31 13.45
N LEU A 78 3.07 -17.05 12.90
CA LEU A 78 1.77 -16.52 12.46
C LEU A 78 0.94 -15.86 13.58
N THR A 79 1.30 -16.06 14.84
CA THR A 79 0.66 -15.41 15.99
C THR A 79 1.31 -14.07 16.37
N ARG A 80 2.46 -13.75 15.77
CA ARG A 80 3.25 -12.55 16.01
C ARG A 80 3.49 -11.81 14.68
N PRO A 81 2.53 -11.00 14.21
CA PRO A 81 2.78 -10.12 13.07
C PRO A 81 3.80 -9.03 13.44
N SER A 82 4.51 -8.51 12.45
CA SER A 82 5.42 -7.37 12.62
C SER A 82 4.63 -6.07 12.83
N ASN A 83 3.52 -5.91 12.09
CA ASN A 83 2.68 -4.70 12.13
C ASN A 83 1.19 -5.02 12.23
N LEU A 84 0.45 -4.18 12.95
CA LEU A 84 -1.01 -4.05 12.82
C LEU A 84 -1.33 -2.94 11.81
N MET A 85 -2.47 -3.05 11.12
CA MET A 85 -2.92 -2.04 10.15
C MET A 85 -4.32 -1.55 10.51
N TYR A 86 -4.50 -0.23 10.64
CA TYR A 86 -5.79 0.37 10.96
C TYR A 86 -6.17 1.47 9.99
N ALA A 87 -7.47 1.59 9.72
CA ALA A 87 -8.04 2.70 8.97
C ALA A 87 -9.19 3.35 9.75
N ASP A 88 -9.37 4.66 9.55
CA ASP A 88 -10.57 5.36 10.00
C ASP A 88 -11.74 5.04 9.06
N VAL A 89 -12.74 4.33 9.55
CA VAL A 89 -13.98 3.97 8.84
C VAL A 89 -15.15 4.44 9.70
N GLY A 90 -15.95 5.39 9.19
CA GLY A 90 -17.07 5.95 9.96
C GLY A 90 -16.66 6.55 11.30
N GLY A 91 -15.48 7.17 11.39
CA GLY A 91 -14.93 7.74 12.62
C GLY A 91 -14.36 6.73 13.62
N ARG A 92 -14.30 5.44 13.27
CA ARG A 92 -13.75 4.38 14.12
C ARG A 92 -12.46 3.82 13.53
N LYS A 93 -11.49 3.48 14.39
CA LYS A 93 -10.32 2.69 14.00
C LYS A 93 -10.76 1.25 13.75
N VAL A 94 -10.64 0.80 12.51
CA VAL A 94 -10.94 -0.58 12.10
C VAL A 94 -9.62 -1.27 11.76
N LEU A 95 -9.38 -2.44 12.37
CA LEU A 95 -8.25 -3.31 12.03
C LEU A 95 -8.46 -3.84 10.61
N THR A 96 -7.67 -3.35 9.66
CA THR A 96 -7.79 -3.70 8.24
C THR A 96 -7.05 -4.99 7.90
N GLY A 97 -5.92 -5.22 8.55
CA GLY A 97 -5.06 -6.36 8.35
C GLY A 97 -3.84 -6.31 9.27
N VAL A 98 -2.89 -7.19 8.99
CA VAL A 98 -1.55 -7.20 9.59
C VAL A 98 -0.49 -7.40 8.53
N ALA A 99 0.75 -7.08 8.86
CA ALA A 99 1.88 -7.34 8.00
C ALA A 99 2.96 -8.18 8.70
N PHE A 100 3.59 -9.06 7.93
CA PHE A 100 4.85 -9.70 8.30
C PHE A 100 5.96 -9.02 7.51
N VAL A 101 7.01 -8.59 8.20
CA VAL A 101 8.16 -7.91 7.61
C VAL A 101 9.40 -8.75 7.85
N VAL A 102 10.09 -9.09 6.76
CA VAL A 102 11.36 -9.81 6.75
C VAL A 102 12.43 -8.88 6.23
N ARG A 103 13.46 -8.62 7.03
CA ARG A 103 14.62 -7.85 6.60
C ARG A 103 15.47 -8.69 5.67
N LEU A 104 15.77 -8.13 4.50
CA LEU A 104 16.59 -8.75 3.46
C LEU A 104 17.92 -8.02 3.31
N GLY A 105 18.97 -8.80 3.21
CA GLY A 105 20.29 -8.40 2.75
C GLY A 105 20.34 -8.22 1.24
N ARG A 106 21.52 -7.82 0.77
CA ARG A 106 21.78 -7.68 -0.67
C ARG A 106 21.75 -9.05 -1.34
N GLY A 107 20.91 -9.20 -2.36
CA GLY A 107 20.78 -10.43 -3.14
C GLY A 107 19.97 -11.55 -2.48
N GLU A 108 19.55 -11.40 -1.22
CA GLU A 108 18.63 -12.36 -0.60
C GLU A 108 17.28 -12.36 -1.34
N PRO A 109 16.73 -13.55 -1.66
CA PRO A 109 15.45 -13.65 -2.37
C PRO A 109 14.28 -13.32 -1.44
N LEU A 110 13.10 -13.13 -2.04
CA LEU A 110 11.87 -13.02 -1.27
C LEU A 110 11.64 -14.30 -0.43
N PRO A 111 11.14 -14.17 0.80
CA PRO A 111 10.90 -15.31 1.67
C PRO A 111 9.73 -16.18 1.17
N SER A 112 9.75 -17.46 1.51
CA SER A 112 8.56 -18.34 1.44
C SER A 112 7.92 -18.39 2.82
N GLY A 113 6.92 -17.56 3.06
CA GLY A 113 6.31 -17.43 4.39
C GLY A 113 5.12 -18.36 4.59
N PHE A 114 4.13 -18.25 3.71
CA PHE A 114 2.88 -19.02 3.81
C PHE A 114 2.95 -20.25 2.92
N THR A 115 2.21 -21.30 3.30
CA THR A 115 2.11 -22.49 2.46
C THR A 115 1.47 -22.12 1.12
N GLY A 116 2.05 -22.61 0.01
CA GLY A 116 1.53 -22.40 -1.34
C GLY A 116 2.22 -21.23 -2.06
N ARG A 117 1.50 -20.56 -2.95
CA ARG A 117 2.00 -19.45 -3.79
C ARG A 117 1.06 -18.23 -3.77
N ALA A 118 0.17 -18.18 -2.79
CA ALA A 118 -0.88 -17.18 -2.70
C ALA A 118 -0.38 -15.88 -2.04
N ASP A 119 0.66 -15.96 -1.22
CA ASP A 119 1.31 -14.81 -0.61
C ASP A 119 1.95 -13.90 -1.66
N ARG A 120 1.78 -12.59 -1.47
CA ARG A 120 2.31 -11.56 -2.37
C ARG A 120 3.25 -10.67 -1.60
N TRP A 121 4.53 -10.96 -1.75
CA TRP A 121 5.60 -10.18 -1.17
C TRP A 121 5.92 -8.97 -2.04
N HIS A 122 6.11 -7.82 -1.39
CA HIS A 122 6.62 -6.59 -1.99
C HIS A 122 7.77 -6.07 -1.14
N VAL A 123 8.61 -5.21 -1.72
CA VAL A 123 9.82 -4.72 -1.05
C VAL A 123 9.76 -3.21 -0.90
N HIS A 124 9.99 -2.74 0.32
CA HIS A 124 10.38 -1.37 0.60
C HIS A 124 11.91 -1.30 0.69
N ASP A 125 12.52 -0.61 -0.27
CA ASP A 125 13.95 -0.32 -0.24
C ASP A 125 14.16 1.02 0.46
N MET A 126 14.35 0.95 1.79
CA MET A 126 14.48 2.14 2.63
C MET A 126 15.74 2.95 2.27
N GLU A 127 16.80 2.27 1.83
CA GLU A 127 18.05 2.93 1.42
C GLU A 127 17.84 3.74 0.15
N ARG A 128 17.19 3.13 -0.86
CA ARG A 128 16.85 3.81 -2.12
C ARG A 128 15.90 4.98 -1.89
N ALA A 129 14.86 4.78 -1.07
CA ALA A 129 13.91 5.83 -0.74
C ALA A 129 14.60 7.01 -0.01
N PHE A 130 15.47 6.71 0.95
CA PHE A 130 16.23 7.72 1.69
C PHE A 130 17.22 8.48 0.79
N ALA A 131 17.96 7.76 -0.06
CA ALA A 131 18.88 8.36 -1.03
C ALA A 131 18.15 9.31 -1.97
N ALA A 132 16.98 8.92 -2.48
CA ALA A 132 16.15 9.78 -3.33
C ALA A 132 15.63 11.01 -2.57
N ALA A 133 15.17 10.85 -1.32
CA ALA A 133 14.64 11.93 -0.51
C ALA A 133 15.71 12.97 -0.09
N THR A 134 16.97 12.55 -0.03
CA THR A 134 18.09 13.41 0.41
C THR A 134 19.04 13.79 -0.71
N GLU A 135 18.76 13.42 -1.98
CA GLU A 135 19.63 13.63 -3.16
C GLU A 135 20.20 15.06 -3.28
N THR A 136 19.41 16.08 -2.94
CA THR A 136 19.82 17.49 -3.01
C THR A 136 19.89 18.18 -1.65
N ARG A 137 19.99 17.40 -0.56
CA ARG A 137 19.94 17.90 0.82
C ARG A 137 21.14 17.35 1.61
N PRO A 138 22.38 17.81 1.34
CA PRO A 138 23.59 17.18 1.90
C PRO A 138 23.63 17.17 3.43
N LEU A 139 23.12 18.22 4.08
CA LEU A 139 23.03 18.26 5.54
C LEU A 139 22.03 17.23 6.10
N LEU A 140 20.86 17.09 5.48
CA LEU A 140 19.86 16.09 5.88
C LEU A 140 20.30 14.68 5.53
N ARG A 141 21.09 14.50 4.47
CA ARG A 141 21.73 13.23 4.14
C ARG A 141 22.67 12.82 5.26
N GLY A 142 23.60 13.68 5.69
CA GLY A 142 24.55 13.33 6.75
C GLY A 142 23.87 12.95 8.08
N VAL A 143 22.86 13.73 8.50
CA VAL A 143 22.08 13.41 9.72
C VAL A 143 21.28 12.12 9.56
N GLY A 144 20.66 11.92 8.39
CA GLY A 144 19.84 10.75 8.15
C GLY A 144 20.64 9.48 7.89
N GLU A 145 21.85 9.55 7.32
CA GLU A 145 22.79 8.43 7.24
C GLU A 145 23.20 7.98 8.63
N TRP A 146 23.59 8.92 9.51
CA TRP A 146 23.87 8.59 10.91
C TRP A 146 22.68 7.92 11.62
N TRP A 147 21.45 8.38 11.35
CA TRP A 147 20.24 7.76 11.92
C TRP A 147 19.92 6.40 11.30
N MET A 148 20.07 6.25 9.98
CA MET A 148 19.89 4.98 9.25
C MET A 148 20.90 3.95 9.71
N ASP A 149 22.14 4.36 9.95
CA ASP A 149 23.16 3.51 10.53
C ASP A 149 22.69 3.09 11.92
N ARG A 150 22.41 4.02 12.83
CA ARG A 150 21.96 3.71 14.20
C ARG A 150 20.73 2.80 14.32
N ASN A 151 19.78 2.86 13.40
CA ASN A 151 18.48 2.18 13.54
C ASN A 151 18.26 1.03 12.56
N PHE A 152 18.98 1.00 11.43
CA PHE A 152 18.81 -0.01 10.39
C PHE A 152 20.12 -0.73 10.04
N ARG A 153 21.28 -0.05 10.01
CA ARG A 153 22.57 -0.68 9.66
C ARG A 153 23.45 -1.08 10.84
N ASP A 154 23.21 -0.56 12.04
CA ASP A 154 24.03 -0.75 13.26
C ASP A 154 23.81 -2.11 13.93
N ARG A 155 22.89 -2.95 13.41
CA ARG A 155 22.93 -4.40 13.68
C ARG A 155 24.04 -5.12 12.90
N GLY A 156 24.77 -4.41 12.04
CA GLY A 156 25.91 -4.91 11.28
C GLY A 156 25.55 -5.86 10.13
N ASP A 157 24.26 -6.09 9.85
CA ASP A 157 23.83 -7.11 8.89
C ASP A 157 23.51 -6.55 7.48
N SER A 158 23.58 -5.22 7.29
CA SER A 158 23.29 -4.54 6.02
C SER A 158 21.93 -4.90 5.40
N ARG A 159 20.93 -5.24 6.22
CA ARG A 159 19.59 -5.64 5.75
C ARG A 159 18.60 -4.47 5.71
N GLY A 160 18.84 -3.52 4.80
CA GLY A 160 18.03 -2.31 4.62
C GLY A 160 16.76 -2.48 3.75
N ARG A 161 16.57 -3.65 3.13
CA ARG A 161 15.38 -3.97 2.32
C ARG A 161 14.35 -4.68 3.19
N LEU A 162 13.11 -4.23 3.14
CA LEU A 162 12.02 -4.80 3.93
C LEU A 162 11.07 -5.54 2.99
N ALA A 163 11.14 -6.87 2.96
CA ALA A 163 10.12 -7.68 2.29
C ALA A 163 8.90 -7.78 3.18
N MET A 164 7.75 -7.39 2.65
CA MET A 164 6.50 -7.33 3.40
C MET A 164 5.42 -8.14 2.70
N VAL A 165 4.61 -8.85 3.50
CA VAL A 165 3.37 -9.48 3.07
C VAL A 165 2.23 -9.02 3.97
N HIS A 166 1.12 -8.63 3.35
CA HIS A 166 -0.11 -8.26 4.05
C HIS A 166 -1.00 -9.48 4.24
N VAL A 167 -1.69 -9.55 5.37
CA VAL A 167 -2.78 -10.51 5.62
C VAL A 167 -4.02 -9.72 6.05
N TRP A 168 -5.01 -9.65 5.17
CA TRP A 168 -6.22 -8.87 5.43
C TRP A 168 -7.16 -9.57 6.42
N THR A 169 -7.59 -8.84 7.44
CA THR A 169 -8.68 -9.23 8.34
C THR A 169 -10.03 -8.87 7.73
N LEU A 170 -10.09 -7.79 6.93
CA LEU A 170 -11.26 -7.42 6.15
C LEU A 170 -11.38 -8.23 4.86
N PRO A 171 -12.60 -8.46 4.35
CA PRO A 171 -12.79 -9.00 3.01
C PRO A 171 -12.07 -8.17 1.96
N ASN A 172 -11.29 -8.84 1.11
CA ASN A 172 -10.59 -8.24 0.00
C ASN A 172 -10.89 -9.04 -1.28
N PRO A 173 -11.51 -8.43 -2.30
CA PRO A 173 -11.84 -9.13 -3.55
C PRO A 173 -10.60 -9.62 -4.32
N ASP A 174 -9.43 -9.06 -4.05
CA ASP A 174 -8.18 -9.47 -4.72
C ASP A 174 -7.44 -10.58 -3.93
N GLY A 175 -7.99 -11.03 -2.80
CA GLY A 175 -7.46 -12.12 -1.96
C GLY A 175 -6.87 -11.67 -0.63
N ALA A 176 -6.65 -12.63 0.28
CA ALA A 176 -6.17 -12.37 1.64
C ALA A 176 -4.75 -11.78 1.71
N PHE A 177 -3.95 -12.00 0.68
CA PHE A 177 -2.57 -11.51 0.57
C PHE A 177 -2.37 -10.41 -0.48
N ALA A 178 -3.43 -9.88 -1.09
CA ALA A 178 -3.27 -8.83 -2.09
C ALA A 178 -2.54 -7.62 -1.51
N LEU A 179 -1.68 -6.97 -2.31
CA LEU A 179 -0.91 -5.82 -1.84
C LEU A 179 -1.82 -4.71 -1.27
N HIS A 180 -2.92 -4.44 -1.95
CA HIS A 180 -3.89 -3.41 -1.59
C HIS A 180 -5.25 -4.02 -1.27
N ASN A 181 -6.03 -3.36 -0.40
CA ASN A 181 -7.43 -3.66 -0.18
C ASN A 181 -8.33 -2.61 -0.84
N ARG A 182 -8.81 -2.95 -2.04
CA ARG A 182 -9.66 -2.04 -2.82
C ARG A 182 -11.05 -1.79 -2.22
N THR A 183 -11.47 -2.56 -1.22
CA THR A 183 -12.72 -2.34 -0.50
C THR A 183 -12.64 -1.13 0.44
N LEU A 184 -11.43 -0.83 0.94
CA LEU A 184 -11.23 0.12 2.02
C LEU A 184 -11.75 1.55 1.73
N PRO A 185 -11.53 2.16 0.54
CA PRO A 185 -12.06 3.48 0.24
C PRO A 185 -13.59 3.57 0.27
N TYR A 186 -14.27 2.48 -0.10
CA TYR A 186 -15.74 2.41 -0.10
C TYR A 186 -16.26 2.39 1.33
N LEU A 187 -15.64 1.58 2.20
CA LEU A 187 -15.96 1.55 3.63
C LEU A 187 -15.73 2.93 4.28
N ARG A 188 -14.63 3.61 3.93
CA ARG A 188 -14.32 4.98 4.40
C ARG A 188 -15.38 6.01 4.04
N LEU A 189 -16.12 5.79 2.95
CA LEU A 189 -17.25 6.62 2.53
C LEU A 189 -18.59 6.17 3.14
N GLY A 190 -18.59 5.17 4.03
CA GLY A 190 -19.80 4.60 4.61
C GLY A 190 -20.59 3.71 3.65
N LEU A 191 -19.99 3.28 2.54
CA LEU A 191 -20.62 2.40 1.57
C LEU A 191 -20.40 0.92 1.96
N PRO A 192 -21.34 0.01 1.63
CA PRO A 192 -21.13 -1.42 1.78
C PRO A 192 -19.90 -1.90 0.99
N GLY A 193 -19.17 -2.87 1.54
CA GLY A 193 -17.95 -3.39 0.90
C GLY A 193 -18.19 -4.02 -0.47
N GLU A 194 -19.40 -4.55 -0.69
CA GLU A 194 -19.86 -5.13 -1.96
C GLU A 194 -19.87 -4.11 -3.10
N THR A 195 -19.91 -2.81 -2.79
CA THR A 195 -19.79 -1.72 -3.78
C THR A 195 -18.47 -1.81 -4.55
N ALA A 196 -17.41 -2.32 -3.92
CA ALA A 196 -16.10 -2.51 -4.53
C ALA A 196 -16.04 -3.73 -5.48
N ARG A 197 -17.11 -4.53 -5.60
CA ARG A 197 -17.16 -5.68 -6.50
C ARG A 197 -17.00 -5.21 -7.94
N GLY A 198 -16.10 -5.86 -8.69
CA GLY A 198 -15.72 -5.46 -10.05
C GLY A 198 -14.91 -4.16 -10.18
N ALA A 199 -14.68 -3.39 -9.11
CA ALA A 199 -13.84 -2.19 -9.15
C ALA A 199 -12.38 -2.51 -9.51
N SER A 200 -11.75 -1.77 -10.44
CA SER A 200 -10.31 -1.88 -10.65
C SER A 200 -9.52 -1.19 -9.53
N LEU A 201 -8.20 -1.39 -9.50
CA LEU A 201 -7.32 -0.64 -8.60
C LEU A 201 -7.38 0.87 -8.87
N ALA A 202 -7.50 1.28 -10.14
CA ALA A 202 -7.69 2.69 -10.51
C ALA A 202 -9.02 3.24 -9.97
N ALA A 203 -10.10 2.46 -10.06
CA ALA A 203 -11.38 2.81 -9.47
C ALA A 203 -11.24 3.10 -7.97
N ALA A 204 -10.64 2.16 -7.23
CA ALA A 204 -10.46 2.30 -5.78
C ALA A 204 -9.57 3.48 -5.41
N ARG A 205 -8.49 3.75 -6.15
CA ARG A 205 -7.65 4.95 -5.95
C ARG A 205 -8.43 6.23 -6.18
N GLY A 206 -9.27 6.28 -7.23
CA GLY A 206 -10.14 7.42 -7.48
C GLY A 206 -11.19 7.63 -6.40
N VAL A 207 -11.84 6.56 -5.95
CA VAL A 207 -12.77 6.58 -4.81
C VAL A 207 -12.08 7.06 -3.54
N ALA A 208 -10.82 6.68 -3.33
CA ALA A 208 -10.05 7.13 -2.17
C ALA A 208 -9.84 8.64 -2.15
N LEU A 209 -9.77 9.32 -3.30
CA LEU A 209 -9.67 10.79 -3.37
C LEU A 209 -10.90 11.47 -2.72
N ALA A 210 -12.08 10.86 -2.84
CA ALA A 210 -13.32 11.37 -2.28
C ALA A 210 -13.43 11.24 -0.75
N THR A 211 -12.62 10.37 -0.13
CA THR A 211 -12.63 10.15 1.33
C THR A 211 -12.19 11.41 2.10
N PRO A 212 -12.58 11.58 3.38
CA PRO A 212 -12.09 12.68 4.22
C PRO A 212 -10.56 12.66 4.31
N GLY A 213 -9.88 13.70 3.82
CA GLY A 213 -8.41 13.76 3.74
C GLY A 213 -7.79 12.92 2.61
N GLY A 214 -8.60 12.38 1.69
CA GLY A 214 -8.16 11.52 0.59
C GLY A 214 -7.05 12.11 -0.28
N CYS A 215 -7.18 13.39 -0.65
CA CYS A 215 -6.15 14.10 -1.43
C CYS A 215 -4.82 14.27 -0.68
N ALA A 216 -4.88 14.56 0.62
CA ALA A 216 -3.68 14.66 1.44
C ALA A 216 -2.99 13.29 1.49
N ARG A 217 -3.71 12.21 1.83
CA ARG A 217 -3.15 10.84 1.86
C ARG A 217 -2.59 10.37 0.52
N ALA A 218 -3.27 10.68 -0.59
CA ALA A 218 -2.80 10.30 -1.93
C ALA A 218 -1.50 10.99 -2.37
N THR A 219 -1.11 12.08 -1.69
CA THR A 219 0.09 12.87 -2.00
C THR A 219 1.07 12.98 -0.80
N GLU A 220 0.71 12.35 0.32
CA GLU A 220 1.49 12.35 1.55
C GLU A 220 2.86 11.69 1.30
N GLY A 221 3.92 12.25 1.88
CA GLY A 221 5.30 11.82 1.66
C GLY A 221 5.87 12.20 0.28
N GLN A 222 5.09 12.01 -0.80
CA GLN A 222 5.51 12.27 -2.19
C GLN A 222 6.01 13.70 -2.38
N PHE A 223 5.25 14.70 -1.91
CA PHE A 223 5.65 16.10 -2.04
C PHE A 223 6.93 16.44 -1.30
N TRP A 224 7.14 15.84 -0.12
CA TRP A 224 8.33 16.09 0.69
C TRP A 224 9.58 15.44 0.08
N VAL A 225 9.45 14.19 -0.41
CA VAL A 225 10.54 13.44 -1.05
C VAL A 225 10.91 14.04 -2.40
N ALA A 226 9.94 14.36 -3.26
CA ALA A 226 10.20 14.99 -4.53
C ALA A 226 10.62 16.46 -4.41
N GLN A 227 10.37 17.09 -3.26
CA GLN A 227 10.60 18.53 -3.02
C GLN A 227 9.73 19.41 -3.93
N VAL A 228 8.49 18.96 -4.14
CA VAL A 228 7.55 19.63 -5.05
C VAL A 228 7.32 21.07 -4.56
N PRO A 229 7.52 22.10 -5.39
CA PRO A 229 7.32 23.49 -4.96
C PRO A 229 5.89 23.74 -4.47
N ARG A 230 5.71 24.60 -3.46
CA ARG A 230 4.37 24.92 -2.89
C ARG A 230 3.34 25.32 -3.95
N ARG A 231 3.75 26.04 -5.00
CA ARG A 231 2.88 26.41 -6.13
C ARG A 231 2.39 25.18 -6.90
N SER A 232 3.28 24.22 -7.17
CA SER A 232 2.96 22.96 -7.82
C SER A 232 2.08 22.08 -6.92
N GLN A 233 2.38 21.99 -5.62
CA GLN A 233 1.55 21.26 -4.66
C GLN A 233 0.10 21.77 -4.65
N ARG A 234 -0.12 23.09 -4.59
CA ARG A 234 -1.47 23.68 -4.65
C ARG A 234 -2.22 23.30 -5.92
N ARG A 235 -1.55 23.37 -7.08
CA ARG A 235 -2.17 22.98 -8.36
C ARG A 235 -2.56 21.50 -8.37
N ILE A 236 -1.69 20.62 -7.88
CA ILE A 236 -1.95 19.18 -7.78
C ILE A 236 -3.12 18.92 -6.82
N LEU A 237 -3.14 19.56 -5.65
CA LEU A 237 -4.22 19.40 -4.67
C LEU A 237 -5.55 19.94 -5.19
N ASN A 238 -5.56 21.04 -5.94
CA ASN A 238 -6.77 21.55 -6.60
C ASN A 238 -7.32 20.55 -7.61
N ALA A 239 -6.46 19.96 -8.45
CA ALA A 239 -6.87 18.92 -9.40
C ALA A 239 -7.38 17.66 -8.69
N CYS A 240 -6.78 17.30 -7.56
CA CYS A 240 -7.29 16.23 -6.72
C CYS A 240 -8.69 16.54 -6.16
N GLY A 241 -8.91 17.77 -5.67
CA GLY A 241 -10.22 18.21 -5.19
C GLY A 241 -11.31 18.08 -6.26
N GLN A 242 -11.02 18.53 -7.48
CA GLN A 242 -11.93 18.37 -8.63
C GLN A 242 -12.25 16.89 -8.92
N ALA A 243 -11.23 16.03 -8.89
CA ALA A 243 -11.40 14.59 -9.07
C ALA A 243 -12.23 13.95 -7.93
N ALA A 244 -12.01 14.38 -6.69
CA ALA A 244 -12.78 13.95 -5.53
C ALA A 244 -14.26 14.35 -5.63
N ASP A 245 -14.54 15.60 -6.01
CA ASP A 245 -15.90 16.13 -6.19
C ASP A 245 -16.64 15.41 -7.32
N TYR A 246 -15.94 15.09 -8.41
CA TYR A 246 -16.48 14.29 -9.51
C TYR A 246 -16.97 12.91 -9.04
N VAL A 247 -16.20 12.23 -8.18
CA VAL A 247 -16.59 10.94 -7.60
C VAL A 247 -17.77 11.11 -6.63
N ARG A 248 -17.73 12.09 -5.73
CA ARG A 248 -18.81 12.34 -4.74
C ARG A 248 -20.16 12.55 -5.41
N ALA A 249 -20.19 13.30 -6.51
CA ALA A 249 -21.41 13.55 -7.28
C ALA A 249 -22.06 12.28 -7.87
N ARG A 250 -21.38 11.12 -7.82
CA ARG A 250 -21.82 9.85 -8.40
C ARG A 250 -22.06 8.74 -7.37
N MET A 251 -21.87 9.01 -6.07
CA MET A 251 -22.04 8.01 -5.01
C MET A 251 -23.46 7.41 -4.95
N GLY A 252 -24.49 8.15 -5.37
CA GLY A 252 -25.88 7.68 -5.43
C GLY A 252 -26.29 6.96 -6.71
N GLN A 253 -25.40 6.81 -7.70
CA GLN A 253 -25.74 6.29 -9.04
C GLN A 253 -25.50 4.76 -9.16
N GLY A 254 -25.25 4.10 -8.04
CA GLY A 254 -24.97 2.66 -7.97
C GLY A 254 -23.50 2.28 -8.17
N PRO A 255 -23.11 1.02 -7.83
CA PRO A 255 -21.71 0.60 -7.77
C PRO A 255 -20.96 0.74 -9.10
N ALA A 256 -21.56 0.32 -10.22
CA ALA A 256 -20.89 0.35 -11.52
C ALA A 256 -20.59 1.80 -11.99
N ALA A 257 -21.51 2.73 -11.74
CA ALA A 257 -21.31 4.14 -12.06
C ALA A 257 -20.21 4.76 -11.19
N LEU A 258 -20.21 4.46 -9.88
CA LEU A 258 -19.17 4.92 -8.95
C LEU A 258 -17.78 4.37 -9.33
N ASN A 259 -17.69 3.10 -9.71
CA ASN A 259 -16.41 2.48 -10.10
C ASN A 259 -15.83 3.17 -11.35
N ARG A 260 -16.65 3.37 -12.40
CA ARG A 260 -16.24 4.13 -13.59
C ARG A 260 -15.86 5.58 -13.26
N ALA A 261 -16.55 6.19 -12.30
CA ALA A 261 -16.25 7.53 -11.85
C ALA A 261 -14.86 7.60 -11.18
N GLY A 262 -14.56 6.62 -10.33
CA GLY A 262 -13.26 6.45 -9.69
C GLY A 262 -12.14 6.31 -10.72
N GLU A 263 -12.30 5.43 -11.72
CA GLU A 263 -11.29 5.24 -12.78
C GLU A 263 -11.02 6.53 -13.55
N THR A 264 -12.10 7.21 -13.94
CA THR A 264 -12.04 8.49 -14.66
C THR A 264 -11.32 9.55 -13.84
N ALA A 265 -11.72 9.70 -12.57
CA ALA A 265 -11.14 10.67 -11.65
C ALA A 265 -9.67 10.41 -11.39
N TRP A 266 -9.29 9.15 -11.14
CA TRP A 266 -7.90 8.77 -10.93
C TRP A 266 -7.04 9.04 -12.16
N ALA A 267 -7.51 8.65 -13.35
CA ALA A 267 -6.79 8.89 -14.60
C ALA A 267 -6.61 10.39 -14.88
N ALA A 268 -7.64 11.20 -14.63
CA ALA A 268 -7.56 12.66 -14.77
C ALA A 268 -6.56 13.27 -13.77
N PHE A 269 -6.65 12.89 -12.50
CA PHE A 269 -5.74 13.36 -11.45
C PHE A 269 -4.29 12.97 -11.74
N ALA A 270 -4.03 11.70 -12.06
CA ALA A 270 -2.70 11.19 -12.37
C ALA A 270 -2.08 11.93 -13.56
N ARG A 271 -2.81 12.09 -14.68
CA ARG A 271 -2.34 12.86 -15.83
C ARG A 271 -2.02 14.30 -15.47
N HIS A 272 -2.86 14.97 -14.68
CA HIS A 272 -2.63 16.35 -14.28
C HIS A 272 -1.40 16.50 -13.38
N ARG A 273 -1.28 15.63 -12.37
CA ARG A 273 -0.11 15.57 -11.49
C ARG A 273 1.16 15.35 -12.31
N ASP A 274 1.15 14.37 -13.20
CA ASP A 274 2.31 14.02 -14.00
C ASP A 274 2.66 15.11 -15.02
N GLY A 275 1.70 15.92 -15.47
CA GLY A 275 1.97 17.12 -16.28
C GLY A 275 2.59 18.29 -15.50
N ILE A 276 2.50 18.27 -14.16
CA ILE A 276 3.10 19.29 -13.28
C ILE A 276 4.50 18.86 -12.80
N LEU A 277 4.67 17.57 -12.48
CA LEU A 277 5.92 17.06 -11.95
C LEU A 277 7.00 16.97 -13.03
N THR A 278 8.19 17.46 -12.71
CA THR A 278 9.40 17.28 -13.50
C THR A 278 9.84 15.80 -13.53
N PRO A 279 10.66 15.39 -14.51
CA PRO A 279 11.23 14.05 -14.53
C PRO A 279 11.98 13.67 -13.24
N ALA A 280 12.72 14.62 -12.64
CA ALA A 280 13.45 14.37 -11.40
C ALA A 280 12.52 14.12 -10.20
N GLU A 281 11.47 14.93 -10.05
CA GLU A 281 10.45 14.74 -9.01
C GLU A 281 9.75 13.39 -9.16
N LYS A 282 9.38 12.99 -10.38
CA LYS A 282 8.76 11.68 -10.66
C LYS A 282 9.69 10.53 -10.27
N ARG A 283 10.98 10.60 -10.62
CA ARG A 283 11.96 9.57 -10.23
C ARG A 283 12.08 9.44 -8.71
N ARG A 284 12.09 10.55 -7.97
CA ARG A 284 12.14 10.52 -6.50
C ARG A 284 10.88 9.92 -5.88
N ILE A 285 9.71 10.22 -6.41
CA ILE A 285 8.46 9.59 -5.99
C ILE A 285 8.49 8.09 -6.29
N ALA A 286 8.97 7.69 -7.47
CA ALA A 286 9.07 6.28 -7.86
C ALA A 286 10.04 5.48 -6.97
N ALA A 287 11.07 6.12 -6.40
CA ALA A 287 11.98 5.49 -5.45
C ALA A 287 11.34 5.16 -4.09
N MET A 288 10.17 5.74 -3.78
CA MET A 288 9.37 5.36 -2.61
C MET A 288 8.35 4.28 -2.91
N ALA A 289 8.09 3.98 -4.20
CA ALA A 289 7.06 3.04 -4.56
C ALA A 289 7.47 1.62 -4.15
N GLU A 290 6.52 0.88 -3.62
CA GLU A 290 6.65 -0.55 -3.38
C GLU A 290 7.00 -1.24 -4.70
N HIS A 291 8.08 -2.00 -4.67
CA HIS A 291 8.44 -2.85 -5.80
C HIS A 291 7.84 -4.22 -5.56
N ASP A 292 6.94 -4.65 -6.45
CA ASP A 292 6.61 -6.06 -6.56
C ASP A 292 7.92 -6.81 -6.81
N GLY A 293 8.31 -7.71 -5.91
CA GLY A 293 9.60 -8.40 -5.99
C GLY A 293 9.75 -9.32 -7.22
N MET A 294 8.80 -9.28 -8.15
CA MET A 294 8.85 -9.95 -9.46
C MET A 294 9.39 -9.07 -10.58
N MET A 295 9.65 -7.76 -10.36
CA MET A 295 10.37 -6.95 -11.34
C MET A 295 11.89 -7.07 -11.13
N HIS A 296 12.43 -8.23 -11.52
CA HIS A 296 13.83 -8.29 -11.92
C HIS A 296 13.93 -7.71 -13.33
N ASP A 297 14.58 -6.55 -13.42
CA ASP A 297 15.05 -5.97 -14.67
C ASP A 297 15.88 -7.03 -15.44
N HIS A 298 15.51 -7.25 -16.70
CA HIS A 298 16.39 -7.80 -17.74
C HIS A 298 17.18 -6.66 -18.38
#